data_AF-A0A7Y4MTH2-F1
#
_entry.id   AF-A0A7Y4MTH2-F1
#
_cell.length_a   1.000
_cell.length_b   1.000
_cell.length_c   1.000
_cell.angle_alpha   90.00
_cell.angle_beta   90.00
_cell.angle_gamma   90.00
#
_symmetry.space_group_name_H-M   'P 1'
#
loop_
_entity.id
_entity.type
_entity.pdbx_description
1 polymer ?
#
loop_
_entity_poly.entity_id
_entity_poly.type
_entity_poly.pdbx_seq_one_letter_code
_entity_poly.pdbx_strand_id
1 'polypeptide(L)'
;MKAAMGVAWKDNIDVADALERVADLLEEQDAMPFRVGAYRKAASTIAQWPQPVAELLAEEGEAGLRKLPGVGKSIAAAMAELIRTGQLALLQRLETEHSPEQLLASVPGIGAGLARRIHDELSVRTLEELEQAAHDGRLERVEGFGPRRSEQVRELLGARLGRERRSAARRSEGRDEGPRPDVGVLLQVDEEYRRRADAGELRRIAPRRFNPSGEAWLPVLRKKLEGWNFRALFSNTALAHQQNATHDWVVLYFDQEGDEGQCTIVTAHGGPLDGRRVVRGREVECLAYYGVESEEVEAPQPGA
;
A
#
# COMPACT_ATOMS: atom_id res chain seq x y z
N MET A 1 -39.50 -20.20 16.56
CA MET A 1 -39.54 -20.69 15.17
C MET A 1 -38.11 -20.79 14.67
N LYS A 2 -37.59 -22.02 14.53
CA LYS A 2 -36.32 -22.30 13.85
C LYS A 2 -36.61 -22.32 12.35
N ALA A 3 -35.93 -21.49 11.57
CA ALA A 3 -35.88 -21.60 10.12
C ALA A 3 -34.40 -21.75 9.71
N ALA A 4 -34.17 -22.77 8.90
CA ALA A 4 -32.88 -23.26 8.46
C ALA A 4 -32.32 -22.44 7.29
N MET A 5 -31.06 -22.04 7.39
CA MET A 5 -30.15 -21.84 6.25
C MET A 5 -28.74 -22.27 6.70
N GLY A 6 -28.24 -23.36 6.12
CA GLY A 6 -26.96 -23.97 6.45
C GLY A 6 -25.77 -23.18 5.92
N VAL A 7 -25.36 -22.15 6.66
CA VAL A 7 -23.98 -21.67 6.66
C VAL A 7 -23.46 -21.95 8.07
N ALA A 8 -22.42 -22.77 8.19
CA ALA A 8 -21.74 -22.93 9.48
C ALA A 8 -21.07 -21.58 9.79
N TRP A 9 -21.73 -20.77 10.62
CA TRP A 9 -21.19 -19.49 11.03
C TRP A 9 -19.93 -19.75 11.84
N LYS A 10 -18.84 -19.08 11.46
CA LYS A 10 -17.61 -19.09 12.26
C LYS A 10 -17.93 -18.55 13.64
N ASP A 11 -17.58 -19.31 14.67
CA ASP A 11 -17.80 -18.89 16.03
C ASP A 11 -16.84 -17.73 16.40
N ASN A 12 -17.01 -17.15 17.58
CA ASN A 12 -16.17 -16.02 18.00
C ASN A 12 -14.68 -16.39 18.03
N ILE A 13 -14.34 -17.64 18.34
CA ILE A 13 -12.96 -18.12 18.40
C ILE A 13 -12.38 -18.19 17.00
N ASP A 14 -13.11 -18.74 16.03
CA ASP A 14 -12.70 -18.78 14.62
C ASP A 14 -12.43 -17.39 14.03
N VAL A 15 -13.26 -16.40 14.40
CA VAL A 15 -13.10 -15.01 13.97
C VAL A 15 -11.89 -14.38 14.66
N ALA A 16 -11.72 -14.59 15.96
CA ALA A 16 -10.57 -14.09 16.71
C ALA A 16 -9.25 -14.66 16.17
N ASP A 17 -9.17 -15.98 15.94
CA ASP A 17 -7.98 -16.65 15.41
C ASP A 17 -7.58 -16.16 14.02
N ALA A 18 -8.56 -15.82 13.18
CA ALA A 18 -8.28 -15.25 11.87
C ALA A 18 -7.73 -13.81 11.98
N LEU A 19 -8.27 -13.01 12.89
CA LEU A 19 -7.77 -11.65 13.14
C LEU A 19 -6.38 -11.67 13.78
N GLU A 20 -6.10 -12.62 14.67
CA GLU A 20 -4.78 -12.81 15.29
C GLU A 20 -3.75 -13.22 14.22
N ARG A 21 -4.08 -14.18 13.36
CA ARG A 21 -3.23 -14.54 12.22
C ARG A 21 -2.96 -13.38 11.27
N VAL A 22 -3.95 -12.52 11.02
CA VAL A 22 -3.71 -11.28 10.25
C VAL A 22 -2.73 -10.36 10.99
N ALA A 23 -2.82 -10.24 12.32
CA ALA A 23 -1.90 -9.43 13.10
C ALA A 23 -0.47 -9.95 13.05
N ASP A 24 -0.28 -11.26 13.20
CA ASP A 24 1.04 -11.91 13.14
C ASP A 24 1.69 -11.68 11.77
N LEU A 25 0.97 -11.96 10.68
CA LEU A 25 1.49 -11.76 9.31
C LEU A 25 1.78 -10.28 9.03
N LEU A 26 0.96 -9.35 9.56
CA LEU A 26 1.23 -7.91 9.43
C LEU A 26 2.48 -7.48 10.22
N GLU A 27 2.72 -8.07 11.40
CA GLU A 27 3.89 -7.81 12.22
C GLU A 27 5.17 -8.33 11.54
N GLU A 28 5.13 -9.54 11.00
CA GLU A 28 6.21 -10.15 10.21
C GLU A 28 6.55 -9.33 8.95
N GLN A 29 5.60 -8.54 8.45
CA GLN A 29 5.75 -7.65 7.31
C GLN A 29 6.16 -6.20 7.67
N ASP A 30 6.51 -5.92 8.93
CA ASP A 30 6.83 -4.56 9.42
C ASP A 30 5.70 -3.54 9.15
N ALA A 31 4.44 -3.98 9.20
CA ALA A 31 3.29 -3.09 9.05
C ALA A 31 3.24 -2.03 10.18
N MET A 32 2.39 -1.02 10.01
CA MET A 32 2.26 0.04 11.02
C MET A 32 1.83 -0.55 12.37
N PRO A 33 2.53 -0.25 13.49
CA PRO A 33 2.21 -0.82 14.80
C PRO A 33 0.78 -0.58 15.25
N PHE A 34 0.20 0.56 14.87
CA PHE A 34 -1.21 0.87 15.12
C PHE A 34 -2.15 -0.16 14.47
N ARG A 35 -1.85 -0.58 13.24
CA ARG A 35 -2.65 -1.54 12.48
C ARG A 35 -2.55 -2.94 13.09
N VAL A 36 -1.33 -3.39 13.38
CA VAL A 36 -1.07 -4.66 14.10
C VAL A 36 -1.83 -4.67 15.43
N GLY A 37 -1.66 -3.60 16.22
CA GLY A 37 -2.34 -3.44 17.51
C GLY A 37 -3.86 -3.40 17.40
N ALA A 38 -4.42 -2.82 16.33
CA ALA A 38 -5.87 -2.81 16.10
C ALA A 38 -6.41 -4.22 15.83
N TYR A 39 -5.72 -5.05 15.04
CA TYR A 39 -6.12 -6.44 14.81
C TYR A 39 -6.00 -7.30 16.07
N ARG A 40 -4.88 -7.21 16.82
CA ARG A 40 -4.72 -7.93 18.11
C ARG A 40 -5.78 -7.51 19.13
N LYS A 41 -6.07 -6.20 19.22
CA LYS A 41 -7.10 -5.69 20.13
C LYS A 41 -8.49 -6.21 19.75
N ALA A 42 -8.82 -6.19 18.46
CA ALA A 42 -10.09 -6.75 17.99
C ALA A 42 -10.18 -8.25 18.27
N ALA A 43 -9.14 -9.03 17.95
CA ALA A 43 -9.09 -10.47 18.23
C ALA A 43 -9.34 -10.78 19.71
N SER A 44 -8.65 -10.09 20.62
CA SER A 44 -8.87 -10.23 22.07
C SER A 44 -10.29 -9.85 22.49
N THR A 45 -10.86 -8.78 21.94
CA THR A 45 -12.25 -8.38 22.23
C THR A 45 -13.23 -9.46 21.78
N ILE A 46 -13.06 -9.99 20.56
CA ILE A 46 -13.99 -10.99 19.99
C ILE A 46 -13.92 -12.30 20.75
N ALA A 47 -12.71 -12.77 21.09
CA ALA A 47 -12.50 -14.02 21.84
C ALA A 47 -13.21 -14.03 23.20
N GLN A 48 -13.34 -12.85 23.84
CA GLN A 48 -13.97 -12.69 25.15
C GLN A 48 -15.42 -12.20 25.07
N TRP A 49 -15.94 -11.95 23.86
CA TRP A 49 -17.27 -11.37 23.71
C TRP A 49 -18.34 -12.42 24.06
N PRO A 50 -19.29 -12.11 24.98
CA PRO A 50 -20.21 -13.10 25.52
C PRO A 50 -21.30 -13.55 24.54
N GLN A 51 -21.58 -12.75 23.52
CA GLN A 51 -22.59 -13.06 22.50
C GLN A 51 -21.91 -13.47 21.18
N PRO A 52 -22.53 -14.32 20.36
CA PRO A 52 -22.00 -14.62 19.03
C PRO A 52 -21.93 -13.36 18.17
N VAL A 53 -20.74 -13.01 17.67
CA VAL A 53 -20.58 -11.82 16.80
C VAL A 53 -21.30 -11.98 15.46
N ALA A 54 -21.58 -13.22 15.06
CA ALA A 54 -22.38 -13.51 13.89
C ALA A 54 -23.87 -13.16 14.09
N GLU A 55 -24.40 -13.31 15.31
CA GLU A 55 -25.75 -12.84 15.66
C GLU A 55 -25.80 -11.30 15.67
N LEU A 56 -24.79 -10.65 16.27
CA LEU A 56 -24.68 -9.19 16.25
C LEU A 56 -24.61 -8.64 14.81
N LEU A 57 -23.88 -9.30 13.91
CA LEU A 57 -23.85 -8.96 12.50
C LEU A 57 -25.20 -9.16 11.80
N ALA A 58 -25.94 -10.21 12.16
CA ALA A 58 -27.24 -10.49 11.56
C ALA A 58 -28.31 -9.48 12.00
N GLU A 59 -28.28 -9.03 13.25
CA GLU A 59 -29.25 -8.09 13.82
C GLU A 59 -28.95 -6.64 13.45
N GLU A 60 -27.68 -6.23 13.55
CA GLU A 60 -27.29 -4.82 13.49
C GLU A 60 -26.32 -4.50 12.32
N GLY A 61 -25.95 -5.50 11.53
CA GLY A 61 -25.00 -5.33 10.44
C GLY A 61 -23.59 -4.96 10.93
N GLU A 62 -22.78 -4.39 10.04
CA GLU A 62 -21.44 -3.89 10.39
C GLU A 62 -21.48 -2.76 11.42
N ALA A 63 -22.59 -2.03 11.52
CA ALA A 63 -22.76 -0.96 12.51
C ALA A 63 -22.75 -1.52 13.93
N GLY A 64 -23.38 -2.69 14.15
CA GLY A 64 -23.31 -3.39 15.43
C GLY A 64 -21.89 -3.84 15.77
N LEU A 65 -21.17 -4.43 14.81
CA LEU A 65 -19.78 -4.83 15.01
C LEU A 65 -18.87 -3.66 15.41
N ARG A 66 -19.10 -2.46 14.86
CA ARG A 66 -18.32 -1.24 15.19
C ARG A 66 -18.55 -0.73 16.63
N LYS A 67 -19.60 -1.22 17.33
CA LYS A 67 -19.81 -0.89 18.74
C LYS A 67 -18.85 -1.66 19.65
N LEU A 68 -18.22 -2.73 19.15
CA LEU A 68 -17.29 -3.55 19.91
C LEU A 68 -15.98 -2.78 20.16
N PRO A 69 -15.45 -2.80 21.40
CA PRO A 69 -14.19 -2.13 21.72
C PRO A 69 -13.04 -2.58 20.83
N GLY A 70 -12.37 -1.63 20.16
CA GLY A 70 -11.24 -1.94 19.27
C GLY A 70 -11.63 -2.40 17.87
N VAL A 71 -12.93 -2.47 17.54
CA VAL A 71 -13.41 -2.80 16.20
C VAL A 71 -13.76 -1.53 15.43
N GLY A 72 -12.83 -1.09 14.57
CA GLY A 72 -13.04 0.01 13.64
C GLY A 72 -13.79 -0.40 12.37
N LYS A 73 -14.05 0.58 11.48
CA LYS A 73 -14.76 0.38 10.19
C LYS A 73 -14.14 -0.74 9.34
N SER A 74 -12.81 -0.77 9.20
CA SER A 74 -12.09 -1.76 8.40
C SER A 74 -12.14 -3.16 8.99
N ILE A 75 -12.02 -3.28 10.31
CA ILE A 75 -12.06 -4.55 11.03
C ILE A 75 -13.49 -5.11 11.01
N ALA A 76 -14.51 -4.26 11.21
CA ALA A 76 -15.91 -4.66 11.09
C ALA A 76 -16.23 -5.23 9.71
N ALA A 77 -15.71 -4.61 8.64
CA ALA A 77 -15.86 -5.12 7.28
C ALA A 77 -15.16 -6.48 7.08
N ALA A 78 -13.92 -6.63 7.60
CA ALA A 78 -13.18 -7.88 7.55
C ALA A 78 -13.88 -9.02 8.32
N MET A 79 -14.41 -8.73 9.51
CA MET A 79 -15.21 -9.66 10.29
C MET A 79 -16.49 -10.06 9.52
N ALA A 80 -17.17 -9.09 8.92
CA ALA A 80 -18.40 -9.36 8.17
C ALA A 80 -18.14 -10.24 6.93
N GLU A 81 -17.04 -10.01 6.21
CA GLU A 81 -16.59 -10.87 5.11
C GLU A 81 -16.35 -12.30 5.59
N LEU A 82 -15.57 -12.45 6.67
CA LEU A 82 -15.20 -13.73 7.24
C LEU A 82 -16.41 -14.53 7.75
N ILE A 83 -17.35 -13.87 8.42
CA ILE A 83 -18.55 -14.51 8.97
C ILE A 83 -19.49 -14.94 7.84
N ARG A 84 -19.66 -14.12 6.79
CA ARG A 84 -20.57 -14.43 5.67
C ARG A 84 -20.02 -15.48 4.72
N THR A 85 -18.72 -15.44 4.43
CA THR A 85 -18.12 -16.25 3.36
C THR A 85 -17.27 -17.40 3.89
N GLY A 86 -16.90 -17.37 5.19
CA GLY A 86 -15.91 -18.29 5.77
C GLY A 86 -14.47 -17.97 5.37
N GLN A 87 -14.26 -16.95 4.53
CA GLN A 87 -12.97 -16.57 3.96
C GLN A 87 -12.68 -15.09 4.22
N LEU A 88 -11.39 -14.74 4.32
CA LEU A 88 -10.94 -13.37 4.46
C LEU A 88 -9.88 -13.09 3.41
N ALA A 89 -10.21 -12.28 2.39
CA ALA A 89 -9.29 -11.99 1.29
C ALA A 89 -7.97 -11.38 1.76
N LEU A 90 -8.00 -10.58 2.83
CA LEU A 90 -6.80 -10.03 3.44
C LEU A 90 -5.87 -11.12 3.97
N LEU A 91 -6.41 -12.11 4.70
CA LEU A 91 -5.63 -13.20 5.26
C LEU A 91 -5.02 -14.07 4.15
N GLN A 92 -5.83 -14.46 3.15
CA GLN A 92 -5.33 -15.23 2.00
C GLN A 92 -4.21 -14.51 1.26
N ARG A 93 -4.31 -13.19 1.10
CA ARG A 93 -3.26 -12.38 0.48
C ARG A 93 -1.99 -12.42 1.32
N LEU A 94 -2.09 -12.18 2.63
CA LEU A 94 -0.95 -12.19 3.55
C LEU A 94 -0.29 -13.59 3.63
N GLU A 95 -1.09 -14.66 3.61
CA GLU A 95 -0.61 -16.05 3.59
C GLU A 95 0.08 -16.41 2.27
N THR A 96 -0.45 -15.92 1.14
CA THR A 96 0.20 -16.09 -0.18
C THR A 96 1.53 -15.35 -0.20
N GLU A 97 1.58 -14.13 0.34
CA GLU A 97 2.82 -13.37 0.54
C GLU A 97 3.82 -14.11 1.45
N HIS A 98 3.35 -15.04 2.30
CA HIS A 98 4.16 -15.90 3.17
C HIS A 98 4.65 -17.23 2.55
N SER A 99 4.15 -17.61 1.37
CA SER A 99 4.68 -18.75 0.60
C SER A 99 5.33 -18.23 -0.69
N PRO A 100 6.61 -17.80 -0.63
CA PRO A 100 7.38 -17.30 -1.76
C PRO A 100 7.17 -18.06 -3.07
N GLU A 101 7.27 -19.39 -3.03
CA GLU A 101 7.22 -20.22 -4.22
C GLU A 101 5.82 -20.24 -4.84
N GLN A 102 4.77 -20.19 -4.03
CA GLN A 102 3.40 -20.10 -4.52
C GLN A 102 3.10 -18.71 -5.08
N LEU A 103 3.60 -17.66 -4.40
CA LEU A 103 3.47 -16.28 -4.85
C LEU A 103 4.17 -16.07 -6.20
N LEU A 104 5.41 -16.54 -6.34
CA LEU A 104 6.20 -16.44 -7.56
C LEU A 104 5.57 -17.28 -8.68
N ALA A 105 5.04 -18.47 -8.38
CA ALA A 105 4.33 -19.30 -9.35
C ALA A 105 3.00 -18.68 -9.83
N SER A 106 2.49 -17.65 -9.16
CA SER A 106 1.30 -16.91 -9.62
C SER A 106 1.57 -16.03 -10.84
N VAL A 107 2.84 -15.84 -11.22
CA VAL A 107 3.25 -15.04 -12.38
C VAL A 107 3.22 -15.92 -13.63
N PRO A 108 2.41 -15.59 -14.66
CA PRO A 108 2.41 -16.31 -15.92
C PRO A 108 3.83 -16.45 -16.50
N GLY A 109 4.22 -17.68 -16.82
CA GLY A 109 5.58 -18.00 -17.27
C GLY A 109 6.52 -18.49 -16.16
N ILE A 110 6.11 -18.45 -14.90
CA ILE A 110 6.82 -19.03 -13.75
C ILE A 110 5.98 -20.20 -13.20
N GLY A 111 6.37 -21.44 -13.51
CA GLY A 111 5.77 -22.63 -12.90
C GLY A 111 6.39 -22.95 -11.53
N ALA A 112 5.78 -23.87 -10.77
CA ALA A 112 6.23 -24.23 -9.42
C ALA A 112 7.73 -24.60 -9.32
N GLY A 113 8.26 -25.33 -10.31
CA GLY A 113 9.69 -25.69 -10.33
C GLY A 113 10.63 -24.52 -10.64
N LEU A 114 10.16 -23.52 -11.40
CA LEU A 114 10.93 -22.28 -11.61
C LEU A 114 10.81 -21.36 -10.41
N ALA A 115 9.62 -21.25 -9.81
CA ALA A 115 9.41 -20.47 -8.60
C ALA A 115 10.31 -20.94 -7.45
N ARG A 116 10.42 -22.26 -7.24
CA ARG A 116 11.33 -22.83 -6.24
C ARG A 116 12.78 -22.51 -6.54
N ARG A 117 13.24 -22.67 -7.79
CA ARG A 117 14.62 -22.30 -8.18
C ARG A 117 14.91 -20.82 -7.99
N ILE A 118 13.99 -19.94 -8.38
CA ILE A 118 14.11 -18.50 -8.16
C ILE A 118 14.21 -18.19 -6.67
N HIS A 119 13.40 -18.85 -5.84
CA HIS A 119 13.47 -18.70 -4.38
C HIS A 119 14.80 -19.20 -3.82
N ASP A 120 15.23 -20.40 -4.17
CA ASP A 120 16.44 -21.04 -3.64
C ASP A 120 17.72 -20.34 -4.10
N GLU A 121 17.81 -19.99 -5.40
CA GLU A 121 19.02 -19.43 -6.00
C GLU A 121 19.14 -17.92 -5.79
N LEU A 122 18.02 -17.18 -5.85
CA LEU A 122 18.03 -15.71 -5.76
C LEU A 122 17.52 -15.19 -4.41
N SER A 123 17.08 -16.06 -3.50
CA SER A 123 16.44 -15.69 -2.24
C SER A 123 15.25 -14.73 -2.43
N VAL A 124 14.59 -14.80 -3.58
CA VAL A 124 13.46 -13.95 -3.92
C VAL A 124 12.21 -14.50 -3.23
N ARG A 125 11.53 -13.65 -2.47
CA ARG A 125 10.37 -13.99 -1.64
C ARG A 125 9.10 -13.25 -2.03
N THR A 126 9.25 -12.11 -2.69
CA THR A 126 8.14 -11.21 -3.02
C THR A 126 8.06 -10.95 -4.53
N LEU A 127 6.89 -10.52 -5.02
CA LEU A 127 6.75 -10.09 -6.42
C LEU A 127 7.58 -8.83 -6.71
N GLU A 128 7.79 -8.02 -5.68
CA GLU A 128 8.67 -6.87 -5.62
C GLU A 128 10.14 -7.23 -5.86
N GLU A 129 10.64 -8.22 -5.13
CA GLU A 129 12.00 -8.74 -5.29
C GLU A 129 12.16 -9.46 -6.63
N LEU A 130 11.11 -10.12 -7.11
CA LEU A 130 11.08 -10.72 -8.44
C LEU A 130 11.18 -9.64 -9.53
N GLU A 131 10.41 -8.56 -9.43
CA GLU A 131 10.50 -7.43 -10.37
C GLU A 131 11.91 -6.83 -10.35
N GLN A 132 12.50 -6.70 -9.17
CA GLN A 132 13.87 -6.23 -9.01
C GLN A 132 14.88 -7.16 -9.67
N ALA A 133 14.80 -8.47 -9.38
CA ALA A 133 15.67 -9.49 -9.97
C ALA A 133 15.50 -9.56 -11.49
N ALA A 134 14.31 -9.23 -11.98
CA ALA A 134 14.07 -9.03 -13.39
C ALA A 134 14.89 -7.82 -13.86
N HIS A 135 14.71 -6.63 -13.29
CA HIS A 135 15.38 -5.40 -13.72
C HIS A 135 16.91 -5.42 -13.65
N ASP A 136 17.50 -6.01 -12.60
CA ASP A 136 18.97 -6.07 -12.43
C ASP A 136 19.64 -7.25 -13.16
N GLY A 137 18.87 -8.05 -13.89
CA GLY A 137 19.37 -9.16 -14.71
C GLY A 137 19.71 -10.42 -13.92
N ARG A 138 19.47 -10.46 -12.60
CA ARG A 138 19.66 -11.70 -11.80
C ARG A 138 18.76 -12.83 -12.26
N LEU A 139 17.54 -12.53 -12.70
CA LEU A 139 16.61 -13.54 -13.19
C LEU A 139 17.16 -14.30 -14.40
N GLU A 140 17.88 -13.64 -15.31
CA GLU A 140 18.45 -14.24 -16.53
C GLU A 140 19.56 -15.26 -16.23
N ARG A 141 20.04 -15.32 -14.99
CA ARG A 141 21.06 -16.26 -14.52
C ARG A 141 20.46 -17.57 -14.00
N VAL A 142 19.15 -17.61 -13.75
CA VAL A 142 18.45 -18.80 -13.26
C VAL A 142 18.25 -19.77 -14.42
N GLU A 143 18.58 -21.03 -14.21
CA GLU A 143 18.43 -22.06 -15.24
C GLU A 143 16.97 -22.17 -15.72
N GLY A 144 16.76 -22.03 -17.03
CA GLY A 144 15.42 -21.99 -17.62
C GLY A 144 14.79 -20.60 -17.64
N PHE A 145 15.52 -19.53 -17.30
CA PHE A 145 15.07 -18.14 -17.47
C PHE A 145 15.94 -17.41 -18.51
N GLY A 146 15.40 -17.26 -19.72
CA GLY A 146 16.05 -16.50 -20.79
C GLY A 146 15.69 -15.00 -20.78
N PRO A 147 16.41 -14.15 -21.54
CA PRO A 147 16.20 -12.70 -21.57
C PRO A 147 14.76 -12.32 -21.98
N ARG A 148 14.16 -13.05 -22.94
CA ARG A 148 12.76 -12.86 -23.34
C ARG A 148 11.77 -13.08 -22.20
N ARG A 149 12.02 -14.09 -21.35
CA ARG A 149 11.14 -14.41 -20.22
C ARG A 149 11.33 -13.39 -19.09
N SER A 150 12.57 -12.96 -18.85
CA SER A 150 12.89 -11.85 -17.93
C SER A 150 12.14 -10.58 -18.32
N GLU A 151 12.17 -10.19 -19.59
CA GLU A 151 11.44 -9.03 -20.12
C GLU A 151 9.92 -9.17 -19.95
N GLN A 152 9.35 -10.32 -20.28
CA GLN A 152 7.92 -10.59 -20.09
C GLN A 152 7.49 -10.49 -18.62
N VAL A 153 8.34 -10.97 -17.70
CA VAL A 153 8.10 -10.84 -16.26
C VAL A 153 8.21 -9.40 -15.78
N ARG A 154 9.19 -8.61 -16.29
CA ARG A 154 9.30 -7.16 -15.99
C ARG A 154 8.01 -6.44 -16.36
N GLU A 155 7.52 -6.64 -17.59
CA GLU A 155 6.31 -5.98 -18.08
C GLU A 155 5.07 -6.39 -17.27
N LEU A 156 4.91 -7.69 -17.01
CA LEU A 156 3.74 -8.20 -16.32
C LEU A 156 3.69 -7.76 -14.86
N LEU A 157 4.82 -7.77 -14.17
CA LEU A 157 4.92 -7.30 -12.78
C LEU A 157 4.76 -5.79 -12.70
N GLY A 158 5.36 -5.01 -13.60
CA GLY A 158 5.16 -3.57 -13.69
C GLY A 158 3.68 -3.21 -13.88
N ALA A 159 2.96 -3.95 -14.73
CA ALA A 159 1.53 -3.78 -14.93
C ALA A 159 0.70 -4.22 -13.71
N ARG A 160 0.99 -5.37 -13.10
CA ARG A 160 0.25 -5.93 -11.95
C ARG A 160 0.41 -5.07 -10.70
N LEU A 161 1.65 -4.79 -10.31
CA LEU A 161 1.99 -3.99 -9.12
C LEU A 161 1.65 -2.51 -9.34
N GLY A 162 1.75 -2.02 -10.58
CA GLY A 162 1.25 -0.70 -10.97
C GLY A 162 -0.27 -0.57 -10.89
N ARG A 163 -1.04 -1.60 -11.29
CA ARG A 163 -2.51 -1.63 -11.17
C ARG A 163 -2.96 -1.70 -9.72
N GLU A 164 -2.36 -2.54 -8.88
CA GLU A 164 -2.74 -2.63 -7.47
C GLU A 164 -2.51 -1.31 -6.73
N ARG A 165 -1.43 -0.59 -7.05
CA ARG A 165 -1.21 0.78 -6.57
C ARG A 165 -2.21 1.77 -7.12
N ARG A 166 -2.54 1.72 -8.42
CA ARG A 166 -3.63 2.55 -8.97
C ARG A 166 -4.98 2.20 -8.39
N SER A 167 -5.24 0.96 -8.01
CA SER A 167 -6.49 0.54 -7.36
C SER A 167 -6.47 0.88 -5.87
N ALA A 168 -5.32 0.87 -5.19
CA ALA A 168 -5.18 1.40 -3.84
C ALA A 168 -5.34 2.93 -3.85
N ALA A 169 -4.69 3.61 -4.80
CA ALA A 169 -4.84 5.04 -5.06
C ALA A 169 -6.26 5.39 -5.47
N ARG A 170 -6.93 4.61 -6.33
CA ARG A 170 -8.34 4.81 -6.71
C ARG A 170 -9.33 4.45 -5.61
N ARG A 171 -9.02 3.49 -4.74
CA ARG A 171 -9.80 3.26 -3.52
C ARG A 171 -9.67 4.44 -2.54
N SER A 172 -8.57 5.20 -2.62
CA SER A 172 -8.47 6.51 -1.96
C SER A 172 -9.03 7.68 -2.80
N GLU A 173 -9.00 7.66 -4.14
CA GLU A 173 -9.53 8.72 -5.01
C GLU A 173 -11.06 8.64 -5.14
N GLY A 174 -11.64 7.44 -5.08
CA GLY A 174 -13.09 7.22 -4.98
C GLY A 174 -13.68 7.62 -3.61
N ARG A 175 -12.84 8.07 -2.67
CA ARG A 175 -13.23 8.90 -1.52
C ARG A 175 -12.95 10.38 -1.84
N ASP A 176 -13.56 10.89 -2.90
CA ASP A 176 -13.48 12.33 -3.24
C ASP A 176 -14.32 13.22 -2.32
N GLU A 177 -15.04 12.64 -1.35
CA GLU A 177 -15.85 13.34 -0.36
C GLU A 177 -15.25 13.34 1.06
N GLY A 178 -14.07 12.76 1.26
CA GLY A 178 -13.36 12.79 2.54
C GLY A 178 -12.51 14.06 2.70
N PRO A 179 -12.29 14.55 3.94
CA PRO A 179 -11.35 15.65 4.15
C PRO A 179 -9.96 15.26 3.62
N ARG A 180 -9.25 16.20 3.01
CA ARG A 180 -7.87 16.02 2.55
C ARG A 180 -7.02 17.18 3.08
N PRO A 181 -5.72 16.96 3.34
CA PRO A 181 -4.84 18.06 3.70
C PRO A 181 -4.76 19.09 2.56
N ASP A 182 -4.65 20.36 2.92
CA ASP A 182 -4.38 21.43 1.97
C ASP A 182 -3.03 21.22 1.26
N VAL A 183 -2.89 21.70 0.02
CA VAL A 183 -1.64 21.58 -0.74
C VAL A 183 -0.48 22.25 0.01
N GLY A 184 -0.71 23.37 0.69
CA GLY A 184 0.32 24.03 1.51
C GLY A 184 0.83 23.15 2.64
N VAL A 185 -0.06 22.43 3.32
CA VAL A 185 0.30 21.46 4.37
C VAL A 185 1.14 20.33 3.78
N LEU A 186 0.74 19.78 2.63
CA LEU A 186 1.48 18.72 1.95
C LEU A 186 2.88 19.16 1.53
N LEU A 187 3.00 20.36 0.95
CA LEU A 187 4.28 20.93 0.52
C LEU A 187 5.19 21.28 1.70
N GLN A 188 4.62 21.71 2.85
CA GLN A 188 5.38 21.90 4.08
C GLN A 188 5.97 20.59 4.60
N VAL A 189 5.21 19.49 4.55
CA VAL A 189 5.71 18.16 4.93
C VAL A 189 6.79 17.67 3.96
N ASP A 190 6.65 17.92 2.65
CA ASP A 190 7.67 17.62 1.64
C ASP A 190 8.98 18.36 1.90
N GLU A 191 8.91 19.66 2.14
CA GLU A 191 10.08 20.50 2.41
C GLU A 191 10.81 20.03 3.68
N GLU A 192 10.09 19.80 4.78
CA GLU A 192 10.69 19.30 6.01
C GLU A 192 11.32 17.92 5.81
N TYR A 193 10.62 17.02 5.11
CA TYR A 193 11.12 15.68 4.82
C TYR A 193 12.44 15.72 4.05
N ARG A 194 12.50 16.46 2.93
CA ARG A 194 13.70 16.55 2.11
C ARG A 194 14.86 17.16 2.88
N ARG A 195 14.64 18.28 3.58
CA ARG A 195 15.67 18.93 4.41
C ARG A 195 16.26 17.97 5.45
N ARG A 196 15.42 17.22 6.17
CA ARG A 196 15.86 16.28 7.21
C ARG A 196 16.47 15.01 6.64
N ALA A 197 16.01 14.56 5.46
CA ALA A 197 16.61 13.46 4.73
C ALA A 197 18.04 13.80 4.29
N ASP A 198 18.23 14.98 3.72
CA ASP A 198 19.54 15.50 3.26
C ASP A 198 20.50 15.70 4.43
N ALA A 199 19.99 16.16 5.58
CA ALA A 199 20.76 16.28 6.81
C ALA A 199 21.07 14.92 7.49
N GLY A 200 20.48 13.82 7.03
CA GLY A 200 20.68 12.48 7.60
C GLY A 200 20.02 12.27 8.97
N GLU A 201 19.05 13.10 9.34
CA GLU A 201 18.39 13.08 10.67
C GLU A 201 17.25 12.05 10.77
N LEU A 202 16.80 11.51 9.64
CA LEU A 202 15.65 10.62 9.58
C LEU A 202 16.06 9.15 9.78
N ARG A 203 15.22 8.42 10.51
CA ARG A 203 15.33 6.95 10.58
C ARG A 203 15.22 6.39 9.17
N ARG A 204 16.15 5.52 8.80
CA ARG A 204 16.13 4.80 7.54
C ARG A 204 15.48 3.43 7.71
N ILE A 205 14.83 2.97 6.65
CA ILE A 205 14.28 1.61 6.54
C ILE A 205 14.93 0.91 5.36
N ALA A 206 14.93 -0.42 5.38
CA ALA A 206 15.28 -1.23 4.22
C ALA A 206 14.02 -1.41 3.37
N PRO A 207 13.87 -0.70 2.23
CA PRO A 207 12.70 -0.91 1.41
C PRO A 207 12.72 -2.29 0.75
N ARG A 208 11.53 -2.85 0.49
CA ARG A 208 11.36 -4.21 -0.06
C ARG A 208 11.57 -4.29 -1.58
N ARG A 209 11.30 -3.20 -2.30
CA ARG A 209 11.55 -3.06 -3.75
C ARG A 209 12.89 -2.41 -3.99
N PHE A 210 13.57 -2.71 -5.11
CA PHE A 210 14.81 -2.04 -5.52
C PHE A 210 15.87 -1.90 -4.41
N ASN A 211 16.03 -2.94 -3.59
CA ASN A 211 17.02 -2.97 -2.50
C ASN A 211 17.65 -4.37 -2.36
N PRO A 212 18.48 -4.79 -3.33
CA PRO A 212 19.07 -6.13 -3.31
C PRO A 212 20.02 -6.37 -2.12
N SER A 213 20.60 -5.31 -1.52
CA SER A 213 21.48 -5.42 -0.36
C SER A 213 20.74 -5.58 0.97
N GLY A 214 19.44 -5.30 1.01
CA GLY A 214 18.67 -5.28 2.26
C GLY A 214 19.09 -4.16 3.22
N GLU A 215 19.91 -3.21 2.78
CA GLU A 215 20.39 -2.14 3.64
C GLU A 215 19.30 -1.11 3.92
N ALA A 216 19.33 -0.54 5.13
CA ALA A 216 18.43 0.52 5.52
C ALA A 216 18.89 1.87 4.96
N TRP A 217 18.52 2.16 3.72
CA TRP A 217 18.91 3.41 3.03
C TRP A 217 17.77 4.42 2.86
N LEU A 218 16.49 4.01 2.93
CA LEU A 218 15.37 4.90 2.63
C LEU A 218 14.93 5.70 3.88
N PRO A 219 15.11 7.03 3.93
CA PRO A 219 14.66 7.83 5.06
C PRO A 219 13.13 7.86 5.16
N VAL A 220 12.62 7.86 6.39
CA VAL A 220 11.18 7.93 6.68
C VAL A 220 10.91 9.00 7.72
N LEU A 221 10.04 9.94 7.37
CA LEU A 221 9.48 10.90 8.32
C LEU A 221 8.11 10.42 8.78
N ARG A 222 7.84 10.58 10.08
CA ARG A 222 6.49 10.51 10.66
C ARG A 222 6.21 11.85 11.32
N LYS A 223 5.07 12.46 11.04
CA LYS A 223 4.71 13.77 11.58
C LYS A 223 3.21 13.85 11.83
N LYS A 224 2.81 14.56 12.88
CA LYS A 224 1.42 14.99 13.05
C LYS A 224 1.34 16.49 12.81
N LEU A 225 0.42 16.93 11.95
CA LEU A 225 0.25 18.34 11.58
C LEU A 225 -1.23 18.59 11.25
N GLU A 226 -1.83 19.63 11.83
CA GLU A 226 -3.23 20.01 11.59
C GLU A 226 -4.25 18.86 11.73
N GLY A 227 -4.04 17.98 12.71
CA GLY A 227 -4.92 16.82 12.94
C GLY A 227 -4.59 15.58 12.10
N TRP A 228 -3.83 15.74 11.03
CA TRP A 228 -3.36 14.67 10.15
C TRP A 228 -2.11 13.99 10.67
N ASN A 229 -2.06 12.66 10.53
CA ASN A 229 -0.82 11.90 10.65
C ASN A 229 -0.22 11.72 9.25
N PHE A 230 1.05 12.04 9.09
CA PHE A 230 1.80 11.93 7.85
C PHE A 230 2.92 10.90 7.98
N ARG A 231 3.15 10.17 6.88
CA ARG A 231 4.38 9.43 6.65
C ARG A 231 4.94 9.79 5.29
N ALA A 232 6.17 10.31 5.26
CA ALA A 232 6.87 10.69 4.03
C ALA A 232 8.06 9.76 3.77
N LEU A 233 8.26 9.39 2.51
CA LEU A 233 9.39 8.60 2.03
C LEU A 233 9.64 8.90 0.55
N PHE A 234 10.87 8.69 0.07
CA PHE A 234 11.17 8.81 -1.35
C PHE A 234 10.56 7.66 -2.16
N SER A 235 10.14 7.97 -3.38
CA SER A 235 9.56 7.01 -4.32
C SER A 235 10.60 5.98 -4.71
N ASN A 236 10.31 4.72 -4.37
CA ASN A 236 11.16 3.60 -4.68
C ASN A 236 10.50 2.69 -5.71
N THR A 237 10.25 3.25 -6.90
CA THR A 237 9.53 2.61 -8.01
C THR A 237 10.40 2.51 -9.26
N ALA A 238 10.09 1.58 -10.17
CA ALA A 238 10.87 1.39 -11.40
C ALA A 238 11.02 2.70 -12.18
N LEU A 239 9.94 3.47 -12.29
CA LEU A 239 9.93 4.75 -12.99
C LEU A 239 10.79 5.80 -12.29
N ALA A 240 10.76 5.85 -10.95
CA ALA A 240 11.63 6.74 -10.18
C ALA A 240 13.11 6.39 -10.36
N HIS A 241 13.46 5.10 -10.42
CA HIS A 241 14.83 4.66 -10.72
C HIS A 241 15.25 5.00 -12.14
N GLN A 242 14.39 4.75 -13.14
CA GLN A 242 14.67 5.08 -14.54
C GLN A 242 14.87 6.57 -14.78
N GLN A 243 14.14 7.42 -14.06
CA GLN A 243 14.24 8.88 -14.17
C GLN A 243 15.24 9.49 -13.18
N ASN A 244 16.01 8.67 -12.45
CA ASN A 244 16.93 9.12 -11.41
C ASN A 244 16.27 10.06 -10.37
N ALA A 245 14.99 9.83 -10.09
CA ALA A 245 14.11 10.62 -9.23
C ALA A 245 13.90 10.01 -7.83
N THR A 246 14.72 9.03 -7.45
CA THR A 246 14.67 8.32 -6.15
C THR A 246 15.00 9.20 -4.94
N HIS A 247 15.45 10.44 -5.18
CA HIS A 247 15.69 11.47 -4.17
C HIS A 247 14.87 12.75 -4.46
N ASP A 248 14.00 12.72 -5.48
CA ASP A 248 13.16 13.84 -5.87
C ASP A 248 11.69 13.56 -5.56
N TRP A 249 11.17 12.41 -5.99
CA TRP A 249 9.77 12.08 -5.82
C TRP A 249 9.49 11.66 -4.39
N VAL A 250 8.60 12.37 -3.70
CA VAL A 250 8.21 12.10 -2.32
C VAL A 250 6.80 11.54 -2.31
N VAL A 251 6.63 10.37 -1.70
CA VAL A 251 5.31 9.77 -1.47
C VAL A 251 4.88 10.13 -0.06
N LEU A 252 3.76 10.84 0.05
CA LEU A 252 3.11 11.14 1.33
C LEU A 252 1.93 10.20 1.51
N TYR A 253 1.91 9.51 2.64
CA TYR A 253 0.73 8.86 3.19
C TYR A 253 0.15 9.76 4.28
N PHE A 254 -1.17 9.93 4.30
CA PHE A 254 -1.83 10.72 5.33
C PHE A 254 -3.09 10.03 5.84
N ASP A 255 -3.36 10.15 7.13
CA ASP A 255 -4.59 9.66 7.76
C ASP A 255 -5.14 10.62 8.82
N GLN A 256 -6.47 10.68 8.92
CA GLN A 256 -7.21 11.38 9.98
C GLN A 256 -8.52 10.63 10.24
N GLU A 257 -8.76 10.22 11.48
CA GLU A 257 -10.03 9.64 11.95
C GLU A 257 -10.59 8.46 11.12
N GLY A 258 -9.72 7.70 10.44
CA GLY A 258 -10.11 6.55 9.60
C GLY A 258 -10.33 6.88 8.12
N ASP A 259 -10.09 8.14 7.73
CA ASP A 259 -9.81 8.54 6.35
C ASP A 259 -8.31 8.45 6.09
N GLU A 260 -7.94 7.68 5.07
CA GLU A 260 -6.57 7.43 4.66
C GLU A 260 -6.42 7.83 3.19
N GLY A 261 -5.30 8.47 2.86
CA GLY A 261 -4.97 8.86 1.49
C GLY A 261 -3.46 8.83 1.26
N GLN A 262 -3.09 9.00 -0.01
CA GLN A 262 -1.70 9.19 -0.40
C GLN A 262 -1.62 10.14 -1.58
N CYS A 263 -0.49 10.83 -1.71
CA CYS A 263 -0.16 11.60 -2.90
C CYS A 263 1.34 11.49 -3.19
N THR A 264 1.73 11.86 -4.40
CA THR A 264 3.14 11.95 -4.78
C THR A 264 3.46 13.39 -5.12
N ILE A 265 4.53 13.90 -4.52
CA ILE A 265 5.06 15.24 -4.76
C ILE A 265 6.31 15.09 -5.60
N VAL A 266 6.39 15.84 -6.69
CA VAL A 266 7.50 15.79 -7.65
C VAL A 266 7.99 17.20 -7.93
N THR A 267 9.21 17.32 -8.44
CA THR A 267 9.63 18.56 -9.09
C THR A 267 8.99 18.61 -10.48
N ALA A 268 8.24 19.66 -10.77
CA ALA A 268 7.68 19.87 -12.09
C ALA A 268 8.79 20.27 -13.08
N HIS A 269 8.70 19.72 -14.28
CA HIS A 269 9.58 20.02 -15.40
C HIS A 269 8.73 20.54 -16.56
N GLY A 270 8.92 21.80 -16.93
CA GLY A 270 8.17 22.52 -17.94
C GLY A 270 6.87 23.17 -17.43
N GLY A 271 6.41 24.18 -18.17
CA GLY A 271 5.19 24.93 -17.87
C GLY A 271 5.32 25.94 -16.73
N PRO A 272 4.19 26.50 -16.25
CA PRO A 272 4.19 27.61 -15.28
C PRO A 272 4.73 27.27 -13.89
N LEU A 273 4.86 25.96 -13.58
CA LEU A 273 5.38 25.45 -12.32
C LEU A 273 6.79 24.86 -12.45
N ASP A 274 7.51 25.14 -13.54
CA ASP A 274 8.85 24.60 -13.77
C ASP A 274 9.79 24.83 -12.56
N GLY A 275 10.45 23.77 -12.12
CA GLY A 275 11.33 23.78 -10.94
C GLY A 275 10.60 23.85 -9.58
N ARG A 276 9.26 23.95 -9.55
CA ARG A 276 8.47 23.96 -8.31
C ARG A 276 8.08 22.55 -7.88
N ARG A 277 7.84 22.39 -6.58
CA ARG A 277 7.28 21.15 -6.00
C ARG A 277 5.78 21.13 -6.22
N VAL A 278 5.28 20.06 -6.85
CA VAL A 278 3.87 19.93 -7.20
C VAL A 278 3.29 18.62 -6.69
N VAL A 279 2.08 18.68 -6.16
CA VAL A 279 1.31 17.49 -5.79
C VAL A 279 0.66 16.94 -7.06
N ARG A 280 1.07 15.74 -7.49
CA ARG A 280 0.54 15.10 -8.71
C ARG A 280 -0.97 14.92 -8.61
N GLY A 281 -1.70 15.40 -9.62
CA GLY A 281 -3.17 15.40 -9.69
C GLY A 281 -3.85 16.57 -8.98
N ARG A 282 -3.09 17.51 -8.40
CA ARG A 282 -3.59 18.76 -7.77
C ARG A 282 -2.86 19.99 -8.32
N GLU A 283 -2.56 19.98 -9.61
CA GLU A 283 -1.75 21.02 -10.26
C GLU A 283 -2.41 22.41 -10.19
N VAL A 284 -3.75 22.48 -10.30
CA VAL A 284 -4.50 23.74 -10.18
C VAL A 284 -4.36 24.36 -8.79
N GLU A 285 -4.41 23.55 -7.75
CA GLU A 285 -4.24 24.00 -6.37
C GLU A 285 -2.78 24.41 -6.11
N CYS A 286 -1.81 23.75 -6.76
CA CYS A 286 -0.41 24.16 -6.72
C CYS A 286 -0.19 25.52 -7.39
N LEU A 287 -0.83 25.79 -8.54
CA LEU A 287 -0.79 27.11 -9.19
C LEU A 287 -1.29 28.21 -8.24
N ALA A 288 -2.44 27.97 -7.60
CA ALA A 288 -3.00 28.89 -6.61
C ALA A 288 -2.07 29.09 -5.41
N TYR A 289 -1.47 28.02 -4.88
CA TYR A 289 -0.51 28.09 -3.77
C TYR A 289 0.73 28.94 -4.11
N TYR A 290 1.26 28.83 -5.33
CA TYR A 290 2.42 29.62 -5.77
C TYR A 290 2.05 31.01 -6.28
N GLY A 291 0.77 31.38 -6.31
CA GLY A 291 0.30 32.65 -6.84
C GLY A 291 0.57 32.83 -8.34
N VAL A 292 0.62 31.72 -9.09
CA VAL A 292 0.80 31.75 -10.54
C VAL A 292 -0.59 31.85 -11.18
N GLU A 293 -0.91 33.03 -11.72
CA GLU A 293 -2.14 33.22 -12.49
C GLU A 293 -2.10 32.35 -13.74
N SER A 294 -3.19 31.61 -13.99
CA SER A 294 -3.34 30.75 -15.18
C SER A 294 -3.59 31.60 -16.42
N GLU A 295 -2.62 32.40 -16.84
CA GLU A 295 -2.60 33.03 -18.16
C GLU A 295 -1.52 32.36 -19.02
N GLU A 296 -1.90 32.05 -20.27
CA GLU A 296 -1.18 31.25 -21.28
C GLU A 296 -1.34 29.72 -21.22
N VAL A 297 -2.60 29.27 -21.30
CA VAL A 297 -2.90 28.15 -22.21
C VAL A 297 -3.09 28.75 -23.60
N GLU A 298 -1.99 28.98 -24.33
CA GLU A 298 -2.09 29.20 -25.77
C GLU A 298 -2.54 27.87 -26.39
N ALA A 299 -3.82 27.80 -26.74
CA ALA A 299 -4.38 26.68 -27.49
C ALA A 299 -3.59 26.53 -28.79
N PRO A 300 -3.21 25.31 -29.23
CA PRO A 300 -2.63 25.13 -30.54
C PRO A 300 -3.63 25.65 -31.59
N GLN A 301 -3.21 26.64 -32.38
CA GLN A 301 -4.02 27.14 -33.49
C GLN A 301 -4.35 25.98 -34.44
N PRO A 302 -5.63 25.78 -34.80
CA PRO A 302 -5.98 24.82 -35.83
C PRO A 302 -5.67 25.43 -37.20
N GLY A 303 -4.58 24.97 -37.81
CA GLY A 303 -4.38 25.00 -39.26
C GLY A 303 -3.68 26.23 -39.85
N ALA A 304 -2.46 26.01 -40.33
CA ALA A 304 -1.94 26.51 -41.59
C ALA A 304 -0.90 25.51 -42.13
#